data_AF-A0A1T4YTY2-F1
#
_entry.id   AF-A0A1T4YTY2-F1
#
_cell.length_a   1.000
_cell.length_b   1.000
_cell.length_c   1.000
_cell.angle_alpha   90.00
_cell.angle_beta   90.00
_cell.angle_gamma   90.00
#
_symmetry.space_group_name_H-M   'P 1'
#
loop_
_entity.id
_entity.type
_entity.pdbx_description
1 polymer ?
#
loop_
_entity_poly.entity_id
_entity_poly.type
_entity_poly.pdbx_seq_one_letter_code
_entity_poly.pdbx_strand_id
1 'polypeptide(L)' 'MKTLQEQLTEKGLAQPIKQAEVKNDTSFRKKREEKLTDREWRELMGMNRDRYKRVGGAFRRR' A
#
# COMPACT_ATOMS: atom_id res chain seq x y z
N MET A 1 -31.32 7.37 37.96
CA MET A 1 -31.65 8.66 37.33
C MET A 1 -31.50 8.49 35.83
N LYS A 2 -32.52 8.87 35.05
CA LYS A 2 -32.43 8.83 33.57
C LYS A 2 -31.53 9.97 33.07
N THR A 3 -30.84 9.76 31.97
CA THR A 3 -30.03 10.83 31.36
C THR A 3 -30.92 11.83 30.62
N LEU A 4 -30.45 13.06 30.44
CA LEU A 4 -31.18 14.09 29.67
C LEU A 4 -31.49 13.59 28.25
N GLN A 5 -30.55 12.86 27.65
CA GLN A 5 -30.71 12.30 26.31
C GLN A 5 -31.89 11.33 26.26
N GLU A 6 -31.99 10.38 27.19
CA GLU A 6 -33.10 9.41 27.27
C GLU A 6 -34.47 10.10 27.38
N GLN A 7 -34.57 11.17 28.18
CA GLN A 7 -35.82 11.92 28.35
C GLN A 7 -36.23 12.66 27.08
N LEU A 8 -35.25 13.18 26.32
CA LEU A 8 -35.50 13.86 25.06
C LEU A 8 -35.94 12.88 23.96
N THR A 9 -35.39 11.66 23.94
CA THR A 9 -35.85 10.59 23.04
C THR A 9 -37.26 10.11 23.41
N GLU A 10 -37.54 9.91 24.71
CA GLU A 10 -38.84 9.45 25.22
C GLU A 10 -39.98 10.46 24.91
N LYS A 11 -39.68 11.76 24.93
CA LYS A 11 -40.60 12.83 24.55
C LYS A 11 -40.67 13.10 23.04
N GLY A 12 -39.94 12.32 22.22
CA GLY A 12 -39.94 12.46 20.76
C GLY A 12 -39.27 13.75 20.24
N LEU A 13 -38.52 14.45 21.10
CA LEU A 13 -37.82 15.70 20.76
C LEU A 13 -36.44 15.45 20.14
N ALA A 14 -35.89 14.24 20.33
CA ALA A 14 -34.64 13.81 19.73
C ALA A 14 -34.83 12.46 19.03
N GLN A 15 -34.37 12.35 17.78
CA GLN A 15 -34.27 11.07 17.10
C GLN A 15 -32.92 10.44 17.40
N PRO A 16 -32.84 9.13 17.72
CA PRO A 16 -31.57 8.46 17.86
C PRO A 16 -30.87 8.50 16.50
N ILE A 17 -29.71 9.15 16.44
CA ILE A 17 -28.87 9.15 15.24
C ILE A 17 -28.46 7.70 15.02
N LYS A 18 -29.14 7.01 14.09
CA LYS A 18 -28.67 5.73 13.58
C LYS A 18 -27.31 6.02 12.98
N GLN A 19 -26.26 5.60 13.69
CA GLN A 19 -24.92 5.57 13.13
C GLN A 19 -25.02 4.64 11.93
N ALA A 20 -25.19 5.22 10.74
CA ALA A 20 -25.05 4.48 9.52
C ALA A 20 -23.63 3.94 9.57
N GLU A 21 -23.49 2.63 9.77
CA GLU A 21 -22.21 1.97 9.63
C GLU A 21 -21.71 2.32 8.23
N VAL A 22 -20.75 3.25 8.17
CA VAL A 22 -20.03 3.57 6.96
C VAL A 22 -19.36 2.26 6.59
N LYS A 23 -19.96 1.53 5.65
CA LYS A 23 -19.33 0.39 5.00
C LYS A 23 -18.15 0.97 4.24
N ASN A 24 -17.02 1.11 4.95
CA ASN A 24 -15.74 1.38 4.35
C ASN A 24 -15.54 0.26 3.34
N ASP A 25 -15.60 0.60 2.07
CA ASP A 25 -15.48 -0.33 0.97
C ASP A 25 -14.02 -0.82 0.97
N THR A 26 -13.73 -1.86 1.74
CA THR A 26 -12.39 -2.43 1.93
C THR A 26 -12.00 -3.32 0.75
N SER A 27 -12.49 -3.01 -0.46
CA SER A 27 -12.00 -3.61 -1.69
C SER A 27 -10.60 -3.08 -2.04
N PHE A 28 -9.66 -3.23 -1.11
CA PHE A 28 -8.24 -3.29 -1.44
C PHE A 28 -8.08 -4.50 -2.35
N ARG A 29 -8.14 -4.27 -3.66
CA ARG A 29 -7.69 -5.21 -4.67
C ARG A 29 -6.36 -5.76 -4.16
N LYS A 30 -6.33 -7.05 -3.82
CA LYS A 30 -5.13 -7.72 -3.28
C LYS A 30 -3.96 -7.32 -4.17
N LYS A 31 -3.11 -6.41 -3.68
CA LYS A 31 -1.93 -5.98 -4.44
C LYS A 31 -1.15 -7.26 -4.68
N ARG A 32 -0.93 -7.61 -5.95
CA ARG A 32 -0.09 -8.74 -6.27
C ARG A 32 1.27 -8.42 -5.67
N GLU A 33 1.84 -9.35 -4.91
CA GLU A 33 3.22 -9.24 -4.48
C GLU A 33 4.08 -9.07 -5.73
N GLU A 34 4.74 -7.93 -5.84
CA GLU A 34 5.66 -7.66 -6.94
C GLU A 34 6.83 -8.64 -6.81
N LYS A 35 6.95 -9.54 -7.78
CA LYS A 35 8.04 -10.51 -7.84
C LYS A 35 9.08 -10.01 -8.82
N LEU A 36 10.31 -9.87 -8.35
CA LEU A 36 11.46 -9.66 -9.21
C LEU A 36 11.69 -10.90 -10.07
N THR A 37 11.87 -10.66 -11.37
CA THR A 37 12.33 -11.65 -12.34
C THR A 37 13.79 -12.02 -12.10
N ASP A 38 14.22 -13.18 -12.57
CA ASP A 38 15.62 -13.62 -12.46
C ASP A 38 16.61 -12.61 -13.08
N ARG A 39 16.19 -11.92 -14.15
CA ARG A 39 16.99 -10.85 -14.78
C ARG A 39 17.21 -9.67 -13.82
N GLU A 40 16.14 -9.21 -13.17
CA GLU A 40 16.21 -8.08 -12.23
C GLU A 40 17.01 -8.46 -10.99
N TRP A 41 16.90 -9.70 -10.52
CA TRP A 41 17.76 -10.23 -9.46
C TRP A 41 19.23 -10.21 -9.85
N ARG A 42 19.58 -10.68 -11.05
CA ARG A 42 20.98 -10.65 -11.54
C ARG A 42 21.51 -9.22 -11.69
N GLU A 43 20.66 -8.27 -12.05
CA GLU A 43 21.01 -6.86 -12.14
C GLU A 43 21.26 -6.24 -10.76
N LEU A 44 20.34 -6.49 -9.82
CA LEU A 44 20.45 -6.03 -8.43
C LEU A 44 21.66 -6.63 -7.70
N MET A 45 21.95 -7.91 -7.93
CA MET A 45 23.14 -8.59 -7.42
C MET A 45 24.44 -8.18 -8.15
N GLY A 46 24.35 -7.32 -9.16
CA GLY A 46 25.51 -6.85 -9.93
C GLY A 46 26.16 -7.91 -10.80
N MET A 47 25.48 -9.02 -11.07
CA MET A 47 25.96 -10.12 -11.91
C MET A 47 26.05 -9.72 -13.38
N ASN A 48 25.21 -8.78 -13.81
CA ASN A 48 25.20 -8.24 -15.17
C ASN A 48 26.08 -6.99 -15.34
N ARG A 49 27.04 -6.74 -14.42
CA ARG A 49 27.95 -5.59 -14.55
C ARG A 49 28.90 -5.78 -15.73
N ASP A 50 28.89 -4.80 -16.63
CA ASP A 50 29.88 -4.72 -17.69
C ASP A 50 31.28 -4.52 -17.10
N ARG A 51 32.21 -5.37 -17.54
CA ARG A 51 33.63 -5.25 -17.17
C ARG A 51 34.38 -4.59 -18.30
N TYR A 52 35.19 -3.60 -17.97
CA TYR A 52 36.02 -2.88 -18.93
C TYR A 52 37.49 -3.14 -18.63
N LYS A 53 38.31 -3.21 -19.68
CA LYS A 53 39.76 -3.30 -19.61
C LYS A 53 40.38 -2.25 -20.52
N ARG A 54 41.57 -1.76 -20.16
CA ARG A 54 42.35 -0.87 -21.01
C ARG A 54 43.14 -1.70 -22.02
N VAL A 55 43.01 -1.38 -23.32
CA VAL A 55 43.75 -2.03 -24.41
C VAL A 55 44.28 -0.93 -25.33
N GLY A 56 45.61 -0.73 -25.35
CA GLY A 56 46.25 0.28 -26.22
C GLY A 56 45.76 1.71 -25.97
N GLY A 57 45.49 2.08 -24.71
CA GLY A 57 45.03 3.42 -24.33
C GLY A 57 43.51 3.63 -24.38
N ALA A 58 42.76 2.77 -25.09
CA ALA A 58 41.30 2.82 -25.11
C ALA A 58 40.68 1.88 -24.06
N PHE A 59 39.53 2.25 -23.49
CA PHE A 59 38.71 1.36 -22.68
C PHE A 59 37.85 0.48 -23.60
N ARG A 60 37.89 -0.84 -23.38
CA ARG A 60 37.09 -1.83 -24.12
C ARG A 60 36.37 -2.75 -23.15
N ARG A 61 35.17 -3.18 -23.50
CA ARG A 61 34.46 -4.22 -22.75
C ARG A 61 35.26 -5.54 -22.82
N ARG A 62 35.34 -6.25 -21.70
CA ARG A 62 36.04 -7.53 -21.55
C ARG A 62 35.16 -8.70 -21.97
#